data_AF-A0AAX2J2C4-F1
#
_entry.id   AF-A0AAX2J2C4-F1
#
_cell.length_a   1.000
_cell.length_b   1.000
_cell.length_c   1.000
_cell.angle_alpha   90.00
_cell.angle_beta   90.00
_cell.angle_gamma   90.00
#
_symmetry.space_group_name_H-M   'P 1'
#
loop_
_entity.id
_entity.type
_entity.pdbx_description
1 polymer ?
#
loop_
_entity_poly.entity_id
_entity_poly.type
_entity_poly.pdbx_seq_one_letter_code
_entity_poly.pdbx_strand_id
1 'polypeptide(L)'
;MKNNKHANPQTIPAKRYFSLEEACDVIGVQPEQLLGWQRQSGGILGKGGQTLTRLDVLKLRQLQYGISDYFAREALDSEGNPVISANEMRDRLTALLTQIDKTLAN
;
A
#
# COMPACT_ATOMS: atom_id res chain seq x y z
N MET A 1 24.29 -13.37 13.67
CA MET A 1 24.05 -12.84 12.30
C MET A 1 22.60 -13.13 11.94
N LYS A 2 21.76 -12.11 11.80
CA LYS A 2 20.35 -12.27 11.40
C LYS A 2 20.29 -12.06 9.89
N ASN A 3 19.95 -13.11 9.15
CA ASN A 3 19.93 -13.08 7.68
C ASN A 3 18.78 -12.20 7.19
N ASN A 4 19.12 -11.01 6.68
CA ASN A 4 18.23 -10.18 5.88
C ASN A 4 17.90 -10.91 4.57
N LYS A 5 16.80 -11.65 4.56
CA LYS A 5 16.19 -12.11 3.32
C LYS A 5 15.54 -10.88 2.68
N HIS A 6 16.20 -10.30 1.69
CA HIS A 6 15.54 -9.42 0.73
C HIS A 6 14.53 -10.28 -0.04
N ALA A 7 13.32 -10.41 0.49
CA ALA A 7 12.21 -11.05 -0.20
C ALA A 7 11.93 -10.21 -1.45
N ASN A 8 12.18 -10.80 -2.62
CA ASN A 8 11.79 -10.20 -3.89
C ASN A 8 10.27 -9.94 -3.84
N PRO A 9 9.80 -8.68 -3.94
CA PRO A 9 8.38 -8.36 -3.78
C PRO A 9 7.50 -8.83 -4.96
N GLN A 10 8.00 -9.69 -5.86
CA GLN A 10 7.43 -9.82 -7.20
C GLN A 10 6.68 -11.09 -7.59
N THR A 11 6.73 -12.20 -6.84
CA THR A 11 6.01 -13.43 -7.24
C THR A 11 4.88 -13.78 -6.28
N ILE A 12 3.63 -13.60 -6.72
CA ILE A 12 2.47 -14.17 -6.01
C ILE A 12 2.66 -15.69 -6.00
N PRO A 13 2.69 -16.34 -4.83
CA PRO A 13 2.87 -17.78 -4.74
C PRO A 13 1.92 -18.55 -5.65
N ALA A 14 2.37 -19.67 -6.21
CA ALA A 14 1.54 -20.57 -7.03
C ALA A 14 0.55 -21.39 -6.17
N LYS A 15 -0.11 -20.73 -5.21
CA LYS A 15 -1.10 -21.30 -4.29
C LYS A 15 -2.50 -20.91 -4.76
N ARG A 16 -3.48 -21.80 -4.57
CA ARG A 16 -4.88 -21.56 -4.98
C ARG A 16 -5.65 -20.67 -4.01
N TYR A 17 -5.34 -20.79 -2.73
CA TYR A 17 -6.05 -20.14 -1.63
C TYR A 17 -5.06 -19.48 -0.69
N PHE A 18 -5.41 -18.31 -0.20
CA PHE A 18 -4.63 -17.50 0.72
C PHE A 18 -5.48 -17.18 1.94
N SER A 19 -4.86 -17.19 3.13
CA SER A 19 -5.47 -16.54 4.29
C SER A 19 -5.48 -15.02 4.11
N LEU A 20 -6.19 -14.32 5.00
CA LEU A 20 -6.19 -12.86 5.00
C LEU A 20 -4.77 -12.32 5.22
N GLU A 21 -4.06 -12.88 6.19
CA GLU A 21 -2.68 -12.50 6.54
C GLU A 21 -1.73 -12.76 5.37
N GLU A 22 -1.80 -13.95 4.76
CA GLU A 22 -0.97 -14.28 3.60
C GLU A 22 -1.22 -13.34 2.41
N ALA A 23 -2.46 -12.93 2.19
CA ALA A 23 -2.79 -11.98 1.13
C ALA A 23 -2.28 -10.57 1.44
N CYS A 24 -2.36 -10.14 2.70
CA CYS A 24 -1.86 -8.86 3.19
C CYS A 24 -0.34 -8.77 3.05
N ASP A 25 0.39 -9.83 3.40
CA ASP A 25 1.84 -9.92 3.21
C ASP A 25 2.25 -9.80 1.73
N VAL A 26 1.47 -10.38 0.82
CA VAL A 26 1.74 -10.33 -0.63
C VAL A 26 1.58 -8.93 -1.22
N ILE A 27 0.67 -8.12 -0.67
CA ILE A 27 0.35 -6.77 -1.18
C ILE A 27 0.93 -5.64 -0.32
N GLY A 28 1.55 -5.96 0.81
CA GLY A 28 2.22 -5.00 1.69
C GLY A 28 1.26 -4.06 2.45
N VAL A 29 0.07 -4.54 2.82
CA VAL A 29 -0.90 -3.78 3.63
C VAL A 29 -1.23 -4.52 4.92
N GLN A 30 -1.74 -3.83 5.94
CA GLN A 30 -2.18 -4.51 7.17
C GLN A 30 -3.59 -5.12 7.03
N PRO A 31 -3.91 -6.24 7.72
CA PRO A 31 -5.23 -6.86 7.69
C PRO A 31 -6.38 -5.90 8.03
N GLU A 32 -6.17 -5.02 9.01
CA GLU A 32 -7.15 -4.03 9.46
C GLU A 32 -7.45 -3.01 8.35
N GLN A 33 -6.42 -2.59 7.61
CA GLN A 33 -6.55 -1.70 6.46
C GLN A 33 -7.36 -2.38 5.35
N LEU A 34 -7.05 -3.64 5.05
CA LEU A 34 -7.78 -4.37 4.01
C LEU A 34 -9.26 -4.55 4.37
N LEU A 35 -9.57 -4.94 5.61
CA LEU A 35 -10.94 -5.07 6.10
C LEU A 35 -11.70 -3.75 6.11
N GLY A 36 -11.05 -2.65 6.54
CA GLY A 36 -11.63 -1.31 6.50
C GLY A 36 -11.99 -0.88 5.08
N TRP A 37 -11.08 -1.09 4.14
CA TRP A 37 -11.28 -0.77 2.73
C TRP A 37 -12.39 -1.62 2.09
N GLN A 38 -12.50 -2.91 2.42
CA GLN A 38 -13.58 -3.77 1.93
C GLN A 38 -14.97 -3.33 2.42
N ARG A 39 -15.08 -2.91 3.70
CA ARG A 39 -16.33 -2.39 4.26
C ARG A 39 -16.80 -1.12 3.54
N GLN A 40 -15.85 -0.25 3.19
CA GLN A 40 -16.16 1.03 2.54
C GLN A 40 -16.42 0.88 1.03
N SER A 41 -15.66 0.04 0.34
CA SER A 41 -15.82 -0.18 -1.11
C SER A 41 -17.03 -1.04 -1.47
N GLY A 42 -17.67 -1.67 -0.48
CA GLY A 42 -18.82 -2.57 -0.67
C GLY A 42 -18.47 -3.90 -1.34
N GLY A 43 -17.19 -4.12 -1.68
CA GLY A 43 -16.69 -5.33 -2.32
C GLY A 43 -16.11 -6.31 -1.30
N ILE A 44 -16.87 -7.34 -0.94
CA ILE A 44 -16.36 -8.44 -0.12
C ILE A 44 -15.58 -9.40 -1.03
N LEU A 45 -14.26 -9.49 -0.85
CA LEU A 45 -13.43 -10.50 -1.52
C LEU A 45 -13.30 -11.75 -0.64
N GLY A 46 -13.26 -12.91 -1.28
CA GLY A 46 -13.12 -14.21 -0.61
C GLY A 46 -14.44 -14.89 -0.27
N LYS A 47 -14.40 -16.21 -0.08
CA LYS A 47 -15.56 -17.00 0.36
C LYS A 47 -15.78 -16.76 1.86
N GLY A 48 -16.75 -15.92 2.20
CA GLY A 48 -17.12 -15.65 3.61
C GLY A 48 -16.03 -14.94 4.43
N GLY A 49 -15.14 -14.18 3.78
CA GLY A 49 -14.10 -13.36 4.44
C GLY A 49 -12.89 -14.11 5.01
N GLN A 50 -12.86 -15.45 4.94
CA GLN A 50 -11.79 -16.26 5.55
C GLN A 50 -10.78 -16.84 4.56
N THR A 51 -11.13 -16.88 3.27
CA THR A 51 -10.26 -17.49 2.26
C THR A 51 -10.32 -16.71 0.95
N LEU A 52 -9.17 -16.22 0.52
CA LEU A 52 -8.97 -15.47 -0.71
C LEU A 52 -8.44 -16.40 -1.79
N THR A 53 -9.03 -16.35 -2.99
CA THR A 53 -8.48 -17.07 -4.13
C THR A 53 -7.27 -16.33 -4.69
N ARG A 54 -6.45 -17.03 -5.48
CA ARG A 54 -5.35 -16.39 -6.22
C ARG A 54 -5.83 -15.21 -7.08
N LEU A 55 -7.04 -15.29 -7.64
CA LEU A 55 -7.62 -14.20 -8.42
C LEU A 55 -7.93 -12.98 -7.54
N ASP A 56 -8.41 -13.20 -6.31
CA ASP A 56 -8.67 -12.12 -5.35
C ASP A 56 -7.36 -11.42 -4.96
N VAL A 57 -6.30 -12.19 -4.68
CA VAL A 57 -4.98 -11.61 -4.36
C VAL A 57 -4.40 -10.82 -5.54
N LEU A 58 -4.60 -11.29 -6.78
CA LEU A 58 -4.22 -10.53 -7.98
C LEU A 58 -4.96 -9.20 -8.08
N LYS A 59 -6.27 -9.19 -7.83
CA LYS A 59 -7.09 -7.97 -7.82
C LYS A 59 -6.62 -7.01 -6.72
N LEU A 60 -6.39 -7.52 -5.51
CA LEU A 60 -5.88 -6.73 -4.39
C LEU A 60 -4.52 -6.09 -4.71
N ARG A 61 -3.64 -6.83 -5.37
CA ARG A 61 -2.35 -6.30 -5.80
C ARG A 61 -2.48 -5.16 -6.80
N GLN A 62 -3.45 -5.23 -7.71
CA GLN A 62 -3.72 -4.12 -8.64
C GLN A 62 -4.26 -2.88 -7.90
N LEU A 63 -5.00 -3.09 -6.81
CA LEU A 63 -5.61 -2.03 -6.01
C LEU A 63 -4.73 -1.55 -4.86
N GLN A 64 -3.55 -2.15 -4.64
CA GLN A 64 -2.69 -1.90 -3.47
C GLN A 64 -2.41 -0.41 -3.23
N TYR A 65 -2.15 0.35 -4.30
CA TYR A 65 -1.86 1.78 -4.20
C TYR A 65 -3.10 2.58 -3.78
N GLY A 66 -4.29 2.23 -4.28
CA GLY A 66 -5.54 2.87 -3.87
C GLY A 66 -5.93 2.55 -2.42
N ILE A 67 -5.61 1.34 -1.95
CA ILE A 67 -5.78 0.96 -0.55
C ILE A 67 -4.84 1.77 0.34
N SER A 68 -3.54 1.81 0.01
CA SER A 68 -2.55 2.58 0.77
C SER A 68 -2.85 4.09 0.77
N ASP A 69 -3.21 4.67 -0.37
CA ASP A 69 -3.57 6.09 -0.49
C ASP A 69 -4.85 6.43 0.28
N TYR A 70 -5.78 5.49 0.44
CA TYR A 70 -6.97 5.71 1.26
C TYR A 70 -6.60 5.86 2.74
N PHE A 71 -5.75 4.99 3.26
CA PHE A 71 -5.33 5.06 4.67
C PHE A 71 -4.28 6.13 4.95
N ALA A 72 -3.49 6.54 3.95
CA ALA A 72 -2.54 7.64 4.11
C ALA A 72 -3.25 8.99 4.39
N ARG A 73 -4.47 9.20 3.87
CA ARG A 73 -5.21 10.49 4.03
C ARG A 73 -5.51 10.87 5.47
N GLU A 74 -5.64 9.88 6.37
CA GLU A 74 -5.95 10.10 7.78
C GLU A 74 -4.86 9.57 8.72
N ALA A 75 -3.82 8.91 8.18
CA ALA A 75 -2.68 8.47 8.98
C ALA A 75 -1.88 9.69 9.44
N LEU A 76 -1.57 9.74 10.72
CA LEU A 76 -0.65 10.73 11.29
C LEU A 76 0.75 10.10 11.41
N ASP A 77 1.79 10.86 11.13
CA ASP A 77 3.18 10.48 11.35
C ASP A 77 3.53 10.49 12.85
N SER A 78 4.80 10.19 13.18
CA SER A 78 5.29 10.19 14.57
C SER A 78 5.20 11.55 15.28
N GLU A 79 4.95 12.63 14.54
CA GLU A 79 4.84 13.99 15.04
C GLU A 79 3.37 14.48 15.07
N GLY A 80 2.42 13.64 14.65
CA GLY A 80 1.00 13.98 14.62
C GLY A 80 0.56 14.73 13.36
N ASN A 81 1.38 14.76 12.31
CA ASN A 81 1.04 15.40 11.04
C ASN A 81 0.47 14.39 10.04
N PRO A 82 -0.45 14.79 9.13
CA PRO A 82 -0.95 13.89 8.10
C PRO A 82 0.19 13.32 7.24
N VAL A 83 0.21 12.00 7.07
CA VAL A 83 1.13 11.29 6.17
C VAL A 83 0.82 11.72 4.74
N ILE A 84 1.73 12.47 4.13
CA ILE A 84 1.59 12.91 2.74
C ILE A 84 1.68 11.72 1.77
N SER A 85 0.85 11.74 0.72
CA SER A 85 0.89 10.69 -0.31
C SER A 85 2.19 10.73 -1.12
N ALA A 86 2.53 9.64 -1.80
CA ALA A 86 3.74 9.57 -2.64
C ALA A 86 3.74 10.60 -3.79
N ASN A 87 2.57 10.89 -4.36
CA ASN A 87 2.42 11.93 -5.39
C ASN A 87 2.64 13.32 -4.80
N GLU A 88 2.06 13.59 -3.64
CA GLU A 88 2.24 14.88 -2.95
C GLU A 88 3.70 15.11 -2.53
N MET A 89 4.39 14.06 -2.07
CA MET A 89 5.83 14.13 -1.78
C MET A 89 6.64 14.45 -3.04
N ARG A 90 6.30 13.84 -4.19
CA ARG A 90 6.93 14.13 -5.49
C ARG A 90 6.73 15.58 -5.92
N ASP A 91 5.51 16.09 -5.77
CA ASP A 91 5.19 17.47 -6.14
C ASP A 91 5.96 18.46 -5.26
N ARG A 92 6.02 18.22 -3.94
CA ARG A 92 6.79 19.05 -3.00
C ARG A 92 8.29 19.03 -3.31
N LEU A 93 8.87 17.87 -3.61
CA LEU A 93 10.29 17.76 -4.00
C LEU A 93 10.57 18.51 -5.31
N THR A 94 9.66 18.40 -6.29
CA THR A 94 9.79 19.11 -7.57
C THR A 94 9.73 20.62 -7.38
N ALA A 95 8.84 21.10 -6.49
CA ALA A 95 8.73 22.51 -6.15
C ALA A 95 10.01 23.04 -5.49
N LEU A 96 10.60 22.27 -4.55
CA LEU A 96 11.87 22.62 -3.91
C LEU A 96 13.02 22.70 -4.91
N LEU A 97 13.15 21.71 -5.80
CA LEU A 97 14.16 21.71 -6.86
C LEU A 97 14.01 22.94 -7.77
N THR A 98 12.78 23.25 -8.18
CA THR A 98 12.49 24.43 -9.02
C THR A 98 12.86 25.74 -8.31
N GLN A 99 12.64 25.82 -6.99
CA GLN A 99 13.06 26.99 -6.21
C GLN A 99 14.59 27.11 -6.15
N ILE A 100 15.29 26.00 -5.93
CA ILE A 100 16.75 25.97 -5.93
C ILE A 100 17.30 26.42 -7.29
N ASP A 101 16.78 25.88 -8.38
CA ASP A 101 17.19 26.27 -9.74
C ASP A 101 16.98 27.76 -10.00
N LYS A 102 15.85 28.33 -9.56
CA LYS A 102 15.59 29.78 -9.66
C LYS A 102 16.56 30.60 -8.84
N THR A 103 16.93 30.15 -7.64
CA THR A 103 17.88 30.89 -6.79
C THR A 103 19.31 30.84 -7.33
N LEU A 104 19.69 29.75 -7.99
CA LEU A 104 21.02 29.57 -8.58
C LEU A 104 21.17 30.18 -9.97
N ALA A 105 20.07 30.42 -10.68
CA ALA A 105 20.06 31.11 -11.97
C ALA A 105 20.16 32.65 -11.87
N ASN A 106 20.27 33.18 -10.65
CA ASN A 106 20.44 34.60 -10.33
C ASN A 106 21.90 34.94 -9.99
#